data_AF-A0A1M5CU76-F1
#
_entry.id   AF-A0A1M5CU76-F1
#
_cell.length_a   1.000
_cell.length_b   1.000
_cell.length_c   1.000
_cell.angle_alpha   90.00
_cell.angle_beta   90.00
_cell.angle_gamma   90.00
#
_symmetry.space_group_name_H-M   'P 1'
#
loop_
_entity.id
_entity.type
_entity.pdbx_description
1 polymer ?
#
loop_
_entity_poly.entity_id
_entity_poly.type
_entity_poly.pdbx_seq_one_letter_code
_entity_poly.pdbx_strand_id
1 'polypeptide(L)'
;MNDKKMSWIRGVLIAIDQLGNAIAGGNPDATISARTGYFANKHETPFRPWWKTMEKVIDFTFEPLEGAGHCLRSFEADEEEHWEGSDFMRGLLGIIIIVACLPLAVVTRLYVLVFPRASRGDERPLQ
;
A
#
# COMPACT_ATOMS: atom_id res chain seq x y z
N MET A 1 10.85 18.79 -18.59
CA MET A 1 10.31 18.27 -17.32
C MET A 1 8.84 18.61 -17.26
N ASN A 2 7.96 17.62 -17.43
CA ASN A 2 6.55 17.81 -17.07
C ASN A 2 6.47 17.62 -15.57
N ASP A 3 6.46 18.72 -14.81
CA ASP A 3 6.07 18.68 -13.40
C ASP A 3 4.61 18.26 -13.34
N LYS A 4 4.41 16.95 -13.22
CA LYS A 4 3.10 16.35 -13.00
C LYS A 4 2.69 16.78 -11.60
N LYS A 5 2.07 17.97 -11.48
CA LYS A 5 1.64 18.52 -10.19
C LYS A 5 0.85 17.44 -9.47
N MET A 6 1.42 16.94 -8.39
CA MET A 6 0.73 16.02 -7.50
C MET A 6 -0.51 16.75 -7.00
N SER A 7 -1.68 16.14 -7.21
CA SER A 7 -2.89 16.64 -6.60
C SER A 7 -2.64 16.80 -5.11
N TRP A 8 -3.00 17.95 -4.54
CA TRP A 8 -2.82 18.23 -3.12
C TRP A 8 -3.44 17.11 -2.25
N ILE A 9 -4.60 16.59 -2.66
CA ILE A 9 -5.28 15.47 -2.00
C ILE A 9 -4.40 14.22 -2.02
N ARG A 10 -3.77 13.91 -3.16
CA ARG A 10 -2.87 12.75 -3.28
C ARG A 10 -1.65 12.89 -2.35
N GLY A 11 -1.09 14.10 -2.26
CA GLY A 11 0.02 14.38 -1.34
C GLY A 11 -0.37 14.16 0.12
N VAL A 12 -1.56 14.62 0.53
CA VAL A 12 -2.09 14.38 1.88
C VAL A 12 -2.28 12.89 2.16
N LEU A 13 -2.84 12.12 1.21
CA LEU A 13 -3.03 10.68 1.39
C LEU A 13 -1.70 9.92 1.54
N ILE A 14 -0.69 10.28 0.74
CA ILE A 14 0.66 9.70 0.86
C ILE A 14 1.27 10.01 2.23
N ALA A 15 1.16 11.26 2.70
CA ALA A 15 1.69 11.65 4.00
C ALA A 15 1.00 10.92 5.17
N ILE A 16 -0.31 10.67 5.08
CA ILE A 16 -1.06 9.87 6.08
C ILE A 16 -0.56 8.41 6.08
N ASP A 17 -0.32 7.84 4.91
CA ASP A 17 0.17 6.48 4.77
C ASP A 17 1.61 6.34 5.34
N GLN A 18 2.50 7.26 4.97
CA GLN A 18 3.86 7.38 5.51
C GLN A 18 3.87 7.57 7.04
N LEU A 19 2.95 8.39 7.58
CA LEU A 19 2.79 8.55 9.03
C LEU A 19 2.40 7.22 9.70
N GLY A 20 1.44 6.49 9.11
CA GLY A 20 1.06 5.16 9.58
C GLY A 20 2.25 4.18 9.58
N ASN A 21 3.07 4.23 8.52
CA ASN A 21 4.28 3.42 8.43
C ASN A 21 5.30 3.75 9.53
N ALA A 22 5.55 5.04 9.76
CA ALA A 22 6.46 5.53 10.79
C ALA A 22 6.00 5.13 12.20
N ILE A 23 4.71 5.28 12.51
CA ILE A 23 4.11 4.86 13.78
C ILE A 23 4.32 3.35 14.00
N ALA A 24 4.24 2.56 12.94
CA ALA A 24 4.49 1.13 12.95
C ALA A 24 5.97 0.74 12.74
N GLY A 25 6.90 1.64 13.09
CA GLY A 25 8.34 1.36 13.11
C GLY A 25 8.98 1.13 11.73
N GLY A 26 8.35 1.60 10.65
CA GLY A 26 8.90 1.62 9.30
C GLY A 26 9.69 2.89 9.01
N ASN A 27 10.30 2.94 7.82
CA ASN A 27 10.93 4.16 7.31
C ASN A 27 9.85 5.26 7.11
N PRO A 28 9.98 6.45 7.71
CA PRO A 28 8.99 7.53 7.59
C PRO A 28 8.78 8.05 6.17
N ASP A 29 9.74 7.86 5.26
CA ASP A 29 9.63 8.30 3.88
C ASP A 29 9.01 7.22 2.96
N ALA A 30 8.92 5.98 3.44
CA ALA A 30 8.31 4.87 2.71
C ALA A 30 6.82 4.70 3.05
N THR A 31 6.04 4.26 2.07
CA THR A 31 4.62 3.92 2.25
C THR A 31 4.45 2.53 2.89
N ILE A 32 3.30 2.31 3.54
CA ILE A 32 2.90 0.99 4.06
C ILE A 32 2.83 -0.03 2.92
N SER A 33 2.27 0.35 1.76
CA SER A 33 2.13 -0.56 0.62
C SER A 33 3.48 -0.93 0.01
N ALA A 34 4.42 0.01 -0.14
CA ALA A 34 5.78 -0.29 -0.61
C ALA A 34 6.56 -1.17 0.38
N ARG A 35 6.52 -0.85 1.68
CA ARG A 35 7.11 -1.70 2.73
C ARG A 35 6.53 -3.12 2.70
N THR A 36 5.22 -3.24 2.55
CA THR A 36 4.52 -4.53 2.50
C THR A 36 4.94 -5.32 1.26
N GLY A 37 4.99 -4.67 0.09
CA GLY A 37 5.43 -5.28 -1.16
C GLY A 37 6.89 -5.77 -1.08
N TYR A 38 7.78 -5.00 -0.46
CA TYR A 38 9.18 -5.37 -0.25
C TYR A 38 9.33 -6.66 0.56
N PHE A 39 8.70 -6.74 1.73
CA PHE A 39 8.83 -7.92 2.61
C PHE A 39 8.02 -9.13 2.12
N ALA A 40 6.96 -8.91 1.35
CA ALA A 40 6.18 -9.99 0.74
C ALA A 40 6.92 -10.65 -0.44
N ASN A 41 7.67 -9.87 -1.24
CA ASN A 41 8.20 -10.33 -2.53
C ASN A 41 9.73 -10.36 -2.64
N LYS A 42 10.45 -9.41 -2.02
CA LYS A 42 11.90 -9.26 -2.20
C LYS A 42 12.71 -9.75 -1.01
N HIS A 43 12.42 -9.28 0.20
CA HIS A 43 13.23 -9.58 1.38
C HIS A 43 12.95 -10.98 1.96
N GLU A 44 13.98 -11.74 2.29
CA GLU A 44 13.83 -13.03 2.98
C GLU A 44 13.61 -12.80 4.48
N THR A 45 12.40 -13.10 4.95
CA THR A 45 12.02 -13.01 6.37
C THR A 45 11.17 -14.23 6.75
N PRO A 46 11.31 -14.78 7.98
CA PRO A 46 10.43 -15.84 8.48
C PRO A 46 8.95 -15.40 8.52
N PHE A 47 8.68 -14.09 8.54
CA PHE A 47 7.32 -13.54 8.54
C PHE A 47 6.75 -13.29 7.15
N ARG A 48 7.41 -13.75 6.08
CA ARG A 48 6.91 -13.59 4.69
C ARG A 48 5.44 -14.01 4.51
N PRO A 49 4.91 -15.09 5.13
CA PRO A 49 3.48 -15.41 5.04
C PRO A 49 2.56 -14.33 5.62
N TRP A 50 2.98 -13.68 6.71
CA TRP A 50 2.25 -12.55 7.31
C TRP A 50 2.25 -11.35 6.36
N TRP A 51 3.42 -11.00 5.80
CA TRP A 51 3.55 -9.92 4.82
C TRP A 51 2.69 -10.17 3.57
N LYS A 52 2.68 -11.40 3.04
CA LYS A 52 1.78 -11.79 1.93
C LYS A 52 0.30 -11.72 2.29
N THR A 53 -0.05 -11.89 3.57
CA THR A 53 -1.44 -11.75 4.01
C THR A 53 -1.84 -10.28 4.03
N MET A 54 -0.98 -9.40 4.54
CA MET A 54 -1.19 -7.96 4.52
C MET A 54 -1.23 -7.41 3.09
N GLU A 55 -0.33 -7.87 2.23
CA GLU A 55 -0.32 -7.54 0.79
C GLU A 55 -1.68 -7.83 0.16
N LYS A 56 -2.23 -9.03 0.35
CA LYS A 56 -3.54 -9.40 -0.19
C LYS A 56 -4.67 -8.49 0.30
N VAL A 57 -4.63 -8.06 1.57
CA VAL A 57 -5.65 -7.15 2.13
C VAL A 57 -5.58 -5.79 1.47
N ILE A 58 -4.37 -5.23 1.33
CA ILE A 58 -4.15 -3.93 0.70
C ILE A 58 -4.50 -4.01 -0.79
N ASP A 59 -4.01 -5.03 -1.49
CA ASP A 59 -4.29 -5.23 -2.92
C ASP A 59 -5.79 -5.38 -3.18
N PHE A 60 -6.51 -6.18 -2.39
CA PHE A 60 -7.97 -6.30 -2.50
C PHE A 60 -8.70 -4.97 -2.26
N THR A 61 -8.14 -4.10 -1.44
CA THR A 61 -8.73 -2.78 -1.14
C THR A 61 -8.66 -1.86 -2.36
N PHE A 62 -7.52 -1.84 -3.04
CA PHE A 62 -7.24 -0.93 -4.16
C PHE A 62 -7.47 -1.52 -5.55
N GLU A 63 -7.62 -2.85 -5.66
CA GLU A 63 -7.84 -3.56 -6.94
C GLU A 63 -8.95 -2.96 -7.81
N PRO A 64 -10.13 -2.56 -7.29
CA PRO A 64 -11.17 -1.95 -8.13
C PRO A 64 -10.75 -0.64 -8.82
N LEU A 65 -9.79 0.09 -8.24
CA LEU A 65 -9.31 1.37 -8.76
C LEU A 65 -8.04 1.21 -9.59
N GLU A 66 -7.12 0.38 -9.12
CA GLU A 66 -5.73 0.34 -9.60
C GLU A 66 -5.34 -0.97 -10.27
N GLY A 67 -6.21 -1.99 -10.26
CA GLY A 67 -5.87 -3.33 -10.72
C GLY A 67 -5.00 -4.11 -9.73
N ALA A 68 -4.68 -5.36 -10.07
CA ALA A 68 -3.99 -6.30 -9.18
C ALA A 68 -2.54 -5.88 -8.86
N GLY A 69 -1.99 -6.18 -7.69
CA GLY A 69 -0.57 -5.98 -7.37
C GLY A 69 -0.19 -4.54 -6.98
N HIS A 70 -1.02 -3.88 -6.16
CA HIS A 70 -0.78 -2.52 -5.69
C HIS A 70 0.50 -2.43 -4.85
N CYS A 71 0.70 -3.34 -3.88
CA CYS A 71 1.87 -3.32 -3.01
C CYS A 71 3.17 -3.54 -3.78
N LEU A 72 3.20 -4.54 -4.67
CA LEU A 72 4.38 -4.86 -5.47
C LEU A 72 4.78 -3.67 -6.37
N ARG A 73 3.82 -3.07 -7.09
CA ARG A 73 4.10 -1.89 -7.90
C ARG A 73 4.54 -0.68 -7.06
N SER A 74 3.94 -0.50 -5.89
CA SER A 74 4.35 0.57 -4.97
C SER A 74 5.79 0.39 -4.55
N PHE A 75 6.18 -0.84 -4.22
CA PHE A 75 7.55 -1.21 -3.91
C PHE A 75 8.50 -1.00 -5.09
N GLU A 76 8.15 -1.46 -6.29
CA GLU A 76 8.99 -1.29 -7.49
C GLU A 76 9.21 0.18 -7.90
N ALA A 77 8.27 1.05 -7.52
CA ALA A 77 8.34 2.49 -7.76
C ALA A 77 8.95 3.28 -6.59
N ASP A 78 9.29 2.61 -5.48
CA ASP A 78 9.87 3.24 -4.29
C ASP A 78 11.40 3.10 -4.31
N GLU A 79 12.11 4.18 -3.96
CA GLU A 79 13.57 4.20 -3.88
C GLU A 79 14.07 4.12 -2.42
N GLU A 80 13.13 4.17 -1.47
CA GLU A 80 13.42 4.23 -0.05
C GLU A 80 13.80 2.87 0.57
N GLU A 81 14.56 2.91 1.65
CA GLU A 81 14.84 1.71 2.45
C GLU A 81 13.60 1.27 3.23
N HIS A 82 13.44 -0.04 3.43
CA HIS A 82 12.32 -0.59 4.18
C HIS A 82 12.78 -1.30 5.45
N TRP A 83 12.21 -0.90 6.57
CA TRP A 83 12.54 -1.46 7.88
C TRP A 83 11.43 -2.40 8.33
N GLU A 84 11.78 -3.59 8.84
CA GLU A 84 10.77 -4.57 9.26
C GLU A 84 10.09 -4.15 10.57
N GLY A 85 10.79 -3.40 11.42
CA GLY A 85 10.34 -3.05 12.77
C GLY A 85 10.43 -4.22 13.74
N SER A 86 9.96 -4.02 14.98
CA SER A 86 9.85 -5.10 15.97
C SER A 86 8.56 -5.91 15.79
N ASP A 87 8.48 -7.11 16.38
CA ASP A 87 7.26 -7.93 16.35
C ASP A 87 6.02 -7.20 16.85
N PHE A 88 6.17 -6.36 17.89
CA PHE A 88 5.11 -5.51 18.40
C PHE A 88 4.66 -4.47 17.35
N MET A 89 5.62 -3.82 16.69
CA MET A 89 5.34 -2.83 15.65
C MET A 89 4.71 -3.47 14.41
N ARG A 90 5.07 -4.70 14.07
CA ARG A 90 4.41 -5.48 13.01
C ARG A 90 2.96 -5.80 13.37
N GLY A 91 2.70 -6.14 14.64
CA GLY A 91 1.32 -6.27 15.14
C GLY A 91 0.52 -4.97 14.99
N LEU A 92 1.12 -3.84 15.37
CA LEU A 92 0.51 -2.51 15.21
C LEU A 92 0.26 -2.17 13.74
N LEU A 93 1.21 -2.47 12.85
CA LEU A 93 1.06 -2.30 11.40
C LEU A 93 -0.17 -3.06 10.89
N GLY A 94 -0.34 -4.32 11.32
CA GLY A 94 -1.49 -5.13 10.95
C GLY A 94 -2.81 -4.49 11.37
N ILE A 95 -2.89 -3.93 12.58
CA ILE A 95 -4.10 -3.22 13.06
C ILE A 95 -4.38 -1.99 12.19
N ILE A 96 -3.36 -1.18 11.88
CA ILE A 96 -3.49 0.00 11.02
C ILE A 96 -4.03 -0.41 9.64
N ILE A 97 -3.45 -1.45 9.03
CA ILE A 97 -3.88 -1.96 7.72
C ILE A 97 -5.34 -2.41 7.79
N ILE A 98 -5.72 -3.28 8.73
CA ILE A 98 -7.10 -3.79 8.81
C ILE A 98 -8.10 -2.65 9.02
N VAL A 99 -7.83 -1.74 9.96
CA VAL A 99 -8.74 -0.64 10.30
C VAL A 99 -8.88 0.35 9.15
N ALA A 100 -7.82 0.63 8.40
CA ALA A 100 -7.86 1.52 7.23
C ALA A 100 -8.48 0.84 6.01
N CYS A 101 -8.08 -0.40 5.71
CA CYS A 101 -8.49 -1.12 4.51
C CYS A 101 -9.96 -1.53 4.54
N LEU A 102 -10.55 -1.89 5.69
CA LEU A 102 -11.96 -2.28 5.77
C LEU A 102 -12.93 -1.20 5.23
N PRO A 103 -12.92 0.05 5.73
CA PRO A 103 -13.78 1.10 5.20
C PRO A 103 -13.37 1.49 3.77
N LEU A 104 -12.07 1.57 3.46
CA LEU A 104 -11.60 1.89 2.11
C LEU A 104 -12.08 0.87 1.09
N ALA A 105 -12.07 -0.43 1.39
CA ALA A 105 -12.50 -1.48 0.48
C ALA A 105 -13.98 -1.37 0.11
N VAL A 106 -14.82 -0.88 1.03
CA VAL A 106 -16.23 -0.56 0.76
C VAL A 106 -16.32 0.69 -0.13
N VAL A 107 -15.58 1.74 0.22
CA VAL A 107 -15.58 3.01 -0.53
C VAL A 107 -15.09 2.83 -1.97
N THR A 108 -13.98 2.10 -2.20
CA THR A 108 -13.43 1.89 -3.54
C THR A 108 -14.41 1.15 -4.43
N ARG A 109 -15.10 0.13 -3.91
CA ARG A 109 -16.13 -0.63 -4.64
C ARG A 109 -17.36 0.22 -4.95
N LEU A 110 -17.89 0.94 -3.97
CA LEU A 110 -19.05 1.83 -4.18
C LEU A 110 -18.70 2.95 -5.19
N TYR A 111 -17.50 3.51 -5.10
CA TYR A 111 -17.05 4.55 -6.02
C TYR A 111 -16.96 4.04 -7.46
N VAL A 112 -16.42 2.85 -7.70
CA VAL A 112 -16.35 2.26 -9.05
C VAL A 112 -17.75 1.89 -9.56
N LEU A 113 -18.66 1.45 -8.70
CA LEU A 113 -20.06 1.21 -9.09
C LEU A 113 -20.76 2.48 -9.56
N VAL A 114 -20.52 3.61 -8.91
CA VAL A 114 -21.11 4.92 -9.29
C VAL A 114 -20.36 5.55 -10.47
N PHE A 115 -19.04 5.34 -10.56
CA PHE A 115 -18.17 5.92 -11.59
C PHE A 115 -17.32 4.84 -12.29
N PRO A 116 -17.90 4.02 -13.20
CA PRO A 116 -17.19 2.90 -13.82
C PRO A 116 -15.92 3.30 -14.58
N ARG A 117 -15.86 4.54 -15.11
CA ARG A 117 -14.68 5.08 -15.81
C ARG A 117 -13.45 5.29 -14.91
N ALA A 118 -13.63 5.22 -13.59
CA ALA A 118 -12.56 5.32 -12.61
C ALA A 118 -11.80 4.00 -12.40
N SER A 119 -12.37 2.86 -12.80
CA SER A 119 -11.66 1.59 -12.90
C SER A 119 -10.73 1.63 -14.11
N ARG A 120 -9.62 2.35 -13.98
CA ARG A 120 -8.49 2.28 -14.92
C ARG A 120 -7.30 1.78 -14.13
N GLY A 121 -7.25 0.45 -14.00
CA GLY A 121 -6.13 -0.22 -13.37
C GLY A 121 -4.85 -0.06 -14.18
N ASP A 122 -3.72 -0.18 -13.50
CA ASP A 122 -2.41 -0.23 -14.13
C ASP A 122 -2.20 -1.60 -14.79
N GLU A 123 -2.26 -1.64 -16.12
CA GLU A 123 -2.12 -2.86 -16.92
C GLU A 123 -0.66 -3.32 -17.08
N ARG A 124 0.31 -2.65 -16.45
CA ARG A 124 1.71 -3.07 -16.49
C ARG A 124 1.86 -4.48 -15.89
N PRO A 125 2.59 -5.39 -16.55
CA PRO A 125 2.83 -6.72 -16.02
C PRO A 125 3.65 -6.61 -14.72
N LEU A 126 3.27 -7.41 -13.71
CA LEU A 126 4.04 -7.58 -12.49
C LEU A 126 5.35 -8.31 -12.85
N GLN A 127 6.50 -7.79 -12.40
CA GLN A 127 7.81 -8.35 -12.73
C GLN A 127 8.30 -9.38 -11.70
#